data_AF-A0A920PXG8-F1
#
_entry.id   AF-A0A920PXG8-F1
#
_cell.length_a   1.000
_cell.length_b   1.000
_cell.length_c   1.000
_cell.angle_alpha   90.00
_cell.angle_beta   90.00
_cell.angle_gamma   90.00
#
_symmetry.space_group_name_H-M   'P 1'
#
loop_
_entity.id
_entity.type
_entity.pdbx_description
1 polymer ?
#
loop_
_entity_poly.entity_id
_entity_poly.type
_entity_poly.pdbx_seq_one_letter_code
_entity_poly.pdbx_strand_id
1 'polypeptide(L)'
;MLESVARSYQNSREEIDRVTGQITSQMGRTGQMPVNDSPVTVDTLHEAYTTLATNFDYQNGGTGNAPKFPQAMNLEVLLRYYRHGYNDRALEMVNLTLEKMARGGIYDQIAGGFARYSVDAYWLVPHFEKMLYDNALLARLYLHAHQSTWSGYVPENLRGDPRLYSA
;
A
#
# COMPACT_ATOMS: atom_id res chain seq x y z
N MET A 1 -11.25 -20.14 32.53
CA MET A 1 -11.03 -18.86 31.83
C MET A 1 -12.33 -18.12 31.52
N LEU A 2 -13.40 -18.77 31.04
CA LEU A 2 -14.70 -18.10 30.80
C LEU A 2 -15.36 -17.51 32.07
N GLU A 3 -15.21 -18.15 33.23
CA GLU A 3 -15.71 -17.60 34.51
C GLU A 3 -14.95 -16.37 35.02
N SER A 4 -13.70 -16.20 34.61
CA SER A 4 -12.87 -15.05 34.99
C SER A 4 -13.26 -13.83 34.15
N VAL A 5 -13.56 -14.03 32.86
CA VAL A 5 -14.11 -12.99 31.98
C VAL A 5 -15.52 -12.59 32.44
N ALA A 6 -16.37 -13.55 32.81
CA ALA A 6 -17.73 -13.28 33.30
C ALA A 6 -17.74 -12.50 34.64
N ARG A 7 -16.83 -12.82 35.57
CA ARG A 7 -16.66 -12.06 36.83
C ARG A 7 -16.10 -10.66 36.62
N SER A 8 -15.16 -10.50 35.69
CA SER A 8 -14.63 -9.18 35.34
C SER A 8 -15.71 -8.28 34.73
N TYR A 9 -16.61 -8.85 33.90
CA TYR A 9 -17.72 -8.10 33.31
C TYR A 9 -18.74 -7.61 34.34
N GLN A 10 -18.98 -8.37 35.42
CA GLN A 10 -19.89 -7.98 36.50
C GLN A 10 -19.31 -6.90 37.43
N ASN A 11 -17.98 -6.88 37.66
CA ASN A 11 -17.33 -5.97 38.60
C ASN A 11 -16.68 -4.72 37.94
N SER A 12 -16.50 -4.72 36.62
CA SER A 12 -15.82 -3.63 35.89
C SER A 12 -16.78 -2.77 35.05
N ARG A 13 -18.08 -2.70 35.40
CA ARG A 13 -19.08 -1.99 34.59
C ARG A 13 -18.75 -0.51 34.38
N GLU A 14 -18.32 0.19 35.43
CA GLU A 14 -17.86 1.59 35.35
C GLU A 14 -16.59 1.74 34.51
N GLU A 15 -15.67 0.78 34.57
CA GLU A 15 -14.44 0.79 33.80
C GLU A 15 -14.71 0.52 32.31
N ILE A 16 -15.63 -0.41 32.02
CA ILE A 16 -16.12 -0.69 30.67
C ILE A 16 -16.84 0.52 30.12
N ASP A 17 -17.68 1.20 30.90
CA ASP A 17 -18.37 2.43 30.46
C ASP A 17 -17.38 3.57 30.19
N ARG A 18 -16.34 3.70 31.01
CA ARG A 18 -15.25 4.68 30.81
C ARG A 18 -14.45 4.39 29.54
N VAL A 19 -14.03 3.14 29.33
CA VAL A 19 -13.28 2.73 28.13
C VAL A 19 -14.15 2.85 26.89
N THR A 20 -15.43 2.47 26.97
CA THR A 20 -16.41 2.60 25.87
C THR A 20 -16.66 4.07 25.53
N GLY A 21 -16.75 4.96 26.53
CA GLY A 21 -16.85 6.41 26.31
C GLY A 21 -15.59 6.99 25.65
N GLN A 22 -14.41 6.52 26.02
CA GLN A 22 -13.14 6.91 25.39
C GLN A 22 -13.06 6.43 23.93
N ILE A 23 -13.45 5.18 23.65
CA ILE A 23 -13.49 4.65 22.28
C ILE A 23 -14.53 5.39 21.44
N THR A 24 -15.72 5.65 21.98
CA THR A 24 -16.81 6.37 21.28
C THR A 24 -16.42 7.81 20.95
N SER A 25 -15.76 8.51 21.89
CA SER A 25 -15.27 9.87 21.66
C SER A 25 -14.11 9.93 20.66
N GLN A 26 -13.28 8.89 20.58
CA GLN A 26 -12.25 8.77 19.56
C GLN A 26 -12.84 8.41 18.18
N MET A 27 -13.82 7.51 18.11
CA MET A 27 -14.53 7.17 16.86
C MET A 27 -15.33 8.37 16.32
N GLY A 28 -15.93 9.18 17.20
CA GLY A 28 -16.59 10.43 16.81
C GLY A 28 -15.66 11.43 16.12
N ARG A 29 -14.37 11.43 16.49
CA ARG A 29 -13.34 12.27 15.82
C ARG A 29 -12.93 11.72 14.46
N THR A 30 -12.92 10.39 14.27
CA THR A 30 -12.65 9.77 12.97
C THR A 30 -13.80 9.98 11.98
N GLY A 31 -15.05 9.96 12.47
CA GLY A 31 -16.24 10.28 11.66
C GLY A 31 -16.45 11.77 11.38
N GLN A 32 -15.69 12.65 12.03
CA GLN A 32 -15.68 14.10 11.85
C GLN A 32 -14.42 14.60 11.13
N MET A 33 -13.64 13.73 10.48
CA MET A 33 -12.65 14.24 9.52
C MET A 33 -13.42 15.04 8.47
N PRO A 34 -13.18 16.35 8.33
CA PRO A 34 -13.85 17.13 7.31
C PRO A 34 -13.57 16.46 5.98
N VAL A 35 -14.62 16.11 5.25
CA VAL A 35 -14.49 15.70 3.86
C VAL A 35 -13.82 16.88 3.17
N ASN A 36 -12.54 16.71 2.85
CA ASN A 36 -11.79 17.73 2.16
C ASN A 36 -12.23 17.66 0.70
N ASP A 37 -13.28 18.43 0.37
CA ASP A 37 -13.85 18.53 -0.98
C ASP A 37 -12.92 19.30 -1.95
N SER A 38 -11.71 19.65 -1.49
CA SER A 38 -10.68 20.20 -2.33
C SER A 38 -10.30 19.17 -3.40
N PRO A 39 -10.32 19.55 -4.69
CA PRO A 39 -9.93 18.64 -5.75
C PRO A 39 -8.49 18.17 -5.55
N VAL A 40 -8.22 16.90 -5.86
CA VAL A 40 -6.85 16.36 -5.86
C VAL A 40 -6.04 17.15 -6.89
N THR A 41 -5.03 17.89 -6.43
CA THR A 41 -4.18 18.71 -7.29
C THR A 41 -2.88 17.97 -7.64
N VAL A 42 -2.13 18.51 -8.59
CA VAL A 42 -0.77 18.03 -8.91
C VAL A 42 0.14 18.16 -7.68
N ASP A 43 -0.03 19.20 -6.87
CA ASP A 43 0.72 19.37 -5.61
C ASP A 43 0.42 18.25 -4.62
N THR A 44 -0.84 17.80 -4.53
CA THR A 44 -1.21 16.63 -3.72
C THR A 44 -0.46 15.36 -4.16
N LEU A 45 -0.24 15.18 -5.47
CA LEU A 45 0.57 14.06 -5.98
C LEU A 45 2.06 14.20 -5.62
N HIS A 46 2.61 15.41 -5.68
CA HIS A 46 3.99 15.68 -5.27
C HIS A 46 4.21 15.43 -3.76
N GLU A 47 3.26 15.84 -2.92
CA GLU A 47 3.28 15.57 -1.48
C GLU A 47 3.17 14.08 -1.17
N ALA A 48 2.27 13.37 -1.85
CA ALA A 48 2.12 11.93 -1.72
C ALA A 48 3.41 11.20 -2.12
N TYR A 49 4.01 11.56 -3.26
CA TYR A 49 5.30 11.03 -3.69
C TYR A 49 6.39 11.29 -2.63
N THR A 50 6.51 12.52 -2.14
CA THR A 50 7.54 12.90 -1.16
C THR A 50 7.40 12.10 0.13
N THR A 51 6.16 11.93 0.61
CA THR A 51 5.86 11.13 1.80
C THR A 51 6.23 9.67 1.60
N LEU A 52 5.86 9.08 0.47
CA LEU A 52 6.19 7.69 0.14
C LEU A 52 7.70 7.50 -0.02
N ALA A 53 8.38 8.39 -0.74
CA ALA A 53 9.83 8.35 -0.97
C ALA A 53 10.65 8.51 0.30
N THR A 54 10.16 9.31 1.26
CA THR A 54 10.83 9.50 2.57
C THR A 54 10.74 8.24 3.44
N ASN A 55 9.61 7.53 3.40
CA ASN A 55 9.37 6.34 4.22
C ASN A 55 9.75 5.03 3.51
N PHE A 56 10.32 5.12 2.32
CA PHE A 56 10.62 3.97 1.48
C PHE A 56 11.88 3.24 1.96
N ASP A 57 11.80 1.91 2.00
CA ASP A 57 12.96 1.06 2.24
C ASP A 57 13.70 0.82 0.91
N TYR A 58 14.77 1.59 0.67
CA TYR A 58 15.57 1.47 -0.55
C TYR A 58 16.42 0.19 -0.63
N GLN A 59 16.49 -0.62 0.42
CA GLN A 59 17.23 -1.89 0.41
C GLN A 59 16.32 -3.08 0.09
N ASN A 60 15.11 -3.09 0.66
CA ASN A 60 14.18 -4.22 0.55
C ASN A 60 12.88 -3.87 -0.19
N GLY A 61 12.67 -2.63 -0.60
CA GLY A 61 11.43 -2.17 -1.23
C GLY A 61 10.25 -2.07 -0.26
N GLY A 62 9.19 -1.38 -0.67
CA GLY A 62 8.02 -1.06 0.14
C GLY A 62 8.29 0.01 1.20
N THR A 63 7.41 0.13 2.18
CA THR A 63 7.56 1.09 3.29
C THR A 63 7.47 0.37 4.63
N GLY A 64 8.03 1.02 5.66
CA GLY A 64 7.97 0.54 7.03
C GLY A 64 8.89 -0.64 7.34
N ASN A 65 8.86 -1.04 8.62
CA ASN A 65 9.62 -2.17 9.16
C ASN A 65 8.74 -3.44 9.22
N ALA A 66 9.16 -4.42 10.01
CA ALA A 66 8.37 -5.59 10.34
C ALA A 66 7.17 -5.24 11.26
N PRO A 67 5.98 -5.85 11.07
CA PRO A 67 5.56 -6.65 9.91
C PRO A 67 5.32 -5.78 8.67
N LYS A 68 5.70 -6.30 7.50
CA LYS A 68 5.71 -5.57 6.23
C LYS A 68 4.57 -5.97 5.31
N PHE A 69 3.79 -4.99 4.87
CA PHE A 69 2.57 -5.20 4.08
C PHE A 69 2.75 -4.84 2.60
N PRO A 70 2.20 -5.63 1.65
CA PRO A 70 2.14 -5.28 0.23
C PRO A 70 1.16 -4.12 0.00
N GLN A 71 1.60 -2.89 0.22
CA GLN A 71 0.79 -1.69 0.06
C GLN A 71 0.52 -1.35 -1.42
N ALA A 72 -0.25 -2.20 -2.12
CA ALA A 72 -0.46 -2.13 -3.56
C ALA A 72 -0.96 -0.76 -4.04
N MET A 73 -1.85 -0.11 -3.28
CA MET A 73 -2.37 1.21 -3.61
C MET A 73 -1.30 2.32 -3.55
N ASN A 74 -0.38 2.25 -2.58
CA ASN A 74 0.73 3.22 -2.49
C ASN A 74 1.67 3.07 -3.69
N LEU A 75 1.92 1.83 -4.11
CA LEU A 75 2.74 1.53 -5.29
C LEU A 75 2.04 2.00 -6.58
N GLU A 76 0.71 1.91 -6.67
CA GLU A 76 -0.06 2.49 -7.79
C GLU A 76 0.06 4.02 -7.85
N VAL A 77 0.12 4.71 -6.71
CA VAL A 77 0.35 6.17 -6.68
C VAL A 77 1.73 6.50 -7.25
N LEU A 78 2.78 5.79 -6.83
CA LEU A 78 4.13 5.95 -7.39
C LEU A 78 4.16 5.67 -8.89
N LEU A 79 3.47 4.61 -9.32
CA LEU A 79 3.43 4.25 -10.73
C LEU A 79 2.71 5.32 -11.56
N ARG A 80 1.59 5.87 -11.08
CA ARG A 80 0.90 6.99 -11.74
C ARG A 80 1.78 8.25 -11.79
N TYR A 81 2.49 8.53 -10.69
CA TYR A 81 3.42 9.66 -10.62
C TYR A 81 4.52 9.55 -11.68
N TYR A 82 5.10 8.36 -11.86
CA TYR A 82 6.00 8.06 -12.97
C TYR A 82 5.31 8.24 -14.33
N ARG A 83 4.09 7.72 -14.49
CA ARG A 83 3.39 7.75 -15.78
C ARG A 83 3.08 9.15 -16.29
N HIS A 84 2.91 10.11 -15.38
CA HIS A 84 2.78 11.53 -15.71
C HIS A 84 4.10 12.22 -16.09
N GLY A 85 5.24 11.52 -15.99
CA GLY A 85 6.56 12.02 -16.36
C GLY A 85 7.22 12.89 -15.29
N TYR A 86 6.79 12.78 -14.02
CA TYR A 86 7.32 13.65 -12.96
C TYR A 86 8.67 13.19 -12.41
N ASN A 87 8.89 11.88 -12.21
CA ASN A 87 10.17 11.35 -11.73
C ASN A 87 10.31 9.84 -12.01
N ASP A 88 11.41 9.45 -12.66
CA ASP A 88 11.74 8.05 -12.97
C ASP A 88 12.00 7.20 -11.72
N ARG A 89 12.45 7.82 -10.63
CA ARG A 89 12.71 7.14 -9.34
C ARG A 89 11.46 6.49 -8.76
N ALA A 90 10.27 7.00 -9.08
CA ALA A 90 9.02 6.39 -8.66
C ALA A 90 8.84 4.99 -9.27
N LEU A 91 9.26 4.78 -10.53
CA LEU A 91 9.23 3.45 -11.16
C LEU A 91 10.29 2.53 -10.55
N GLU A 92 11.48 3.03 -10.23
CA GLU A 92 12.53 2.27 -9.54
C GLU A 92 12.03 1.72 -8.20
N MET A 93 11.35 2.55 -7.41
CA MET A 93 10.77 2.16 -6.12
C MET A 93 9.71 1.06 -6.29
N VAL A 94 8.83 1.19 -7.29
CA VAL A 94 7.82 0.16 -7.60
C VAL A 94 8.51 -1.15 -7.99
N ASN A 95 9.43 -1.11 -8.96
CA ASN A 95 10.11 -2.29 -9.46
C ASN A 95 10.90 -3.02 -8.37
N LEU A 96 11.63 -2.29 -7.52
CA LEU A 96 12.34 -2.89 -6.39
C LEU A 96 11.38 -3.63 -5.45
N THR A 97 10.25 -3.00 -5.13
CA THR A 97 9.25 -3.60 -4.22
C THR A 97 8.64 -4.86 -4.81
N LEU A 98 8.23 -4.80 -6.08
CA LEU A 98 7.66 -5.95 -6.78
C LEU A 98 8.67 -7.10 -6.90
N GLU A 99 9.91 -6.79 -7.27
CA GLU A 99 10.96 -7.80 -7.39
C GLU A 99 11.23 -8.49 -6.04
N LYS A 100 11.38 -7.70 -4.96
CA LYS A 100 11.65 -8.23 -3.62
C LYS A 100 10.51 -9.08 -3.08
N MET A 101 9.25 -8.69 -3.33
CA MET A 101 8.10 -9.50 -2.95
C MET A 101 8.02 -10.80 -3.77
N ALA A 102 8.19 -10.72 -5.10
CA ALA A 102 8.11 -11.89 -5.97
C ALA A 102 9.21 -12.91 -5.71
N ARG A 103 10.41 -12.46 -5.33
CA ARG A 103 11.56 -13.32 -4.97
C ARG A 103 11.58 -13.73 -3.49
N GLY A 104 10.74 -13.11 -2.67
CA GLY A 104 10.63 -13.39 -1.24
C GLY A 104 9.71 -14.57 -0.93
N GLY A 105 9.66 -14.97 0.34
CA GLY A 105 8.74 -16.00 0.83
C GLY A 105 7.32 -15.48 1.07
N ILE A 106 7.09 -14.16 0.96
CA ILE A 106 5.72 -13.61 0.92
C ILE A 106 4.94 -14.08 -0.31
N TYR A 107 5.62 -14.36 -1.43
CA TYR A 107 5.02 -15.02 -2.59
C TYR A 107 5.17 -16.53 -2.44
N ASP A 108 4.05 -17.24 -2.53
CA ASP A 108 4.07 -18.70 -2.52
C ASP A 108 4.59 -19.21 -3.87
N GLN A 109 5.84 -19.67 -3.86
CA GLN A 109 6.55 -20.14 -5.05
C GLN A 109 5.98 -21.44 -5.63
N ILE A 110 5.13 -22.17 -4.90
CA ILE A 110 4.58 -23.46 -5.31
C ILE A 110 3.13 -23.30 -5.77
N ALA A 111 2.27 -22.75 -4.91
CA ALA A 111 0.83 -22.62 -5.20
C ALA A 111 0.46 -21.25 -5.79
N GLY A 112 1.39 -20.30 -5.83
CA GLY A 112 1.14 -18.94 -6.28
C GLY A 112 0.38 -18.09 -5.26
N GLY A 113 0.33 -16.80 -5.56
CA GLY A 113 -0.32 -15.79 -4.74
C GLY A 113 0.53 -15.32 -3.56
N PHE A 114 0.21 -14.12 -3.08
CA PHE A 114 0.89 -13.47 -1.97
C PHE A 114 0.14 -13.71 -0.66
N ALA A 115 0.93 -13.98 0.38
CA ALA A 115 0.51 -13.87 1.77
C ALA A 115 0.15 -12.41 2.11
N ARG A 116 -0.69 -12.23 3.13
CA ARG A 116 -1.20 -10.91 3.52
C ARG A 116 -0.10 -9.93 3.94
N TYR A 117 0.94 -10.43 4.61
CA TYR A 117 2.12 -9.65 5.00
C TYR A 117 3.33 -10.56 5.30
N SER A 118 4.52 -9.96 5.33
CA SER A 118 5.73 -10.59 5.86
C SER A 118 5.89 -10.22 7.32
N VAL A 119 6.27 -11.16 8.17
CA VAL A 119 6.57 -10.85 9.59
C VAL A 119 7.93 -10.18 9.75
N ASP A 120 8.78 -10.21 8.71
CA ASP A 120 10.07 -9.51 8.66
C ASP A 120 10.04 -8.32 7.68
N ALA A 121 11.15 -7.56 7.66
CA ALA A 121 11.31 -6.41 6.77
C ALA A 121 11.78 -6.79 5.34
N TYR A 122 12.16 -8.05 5.12
CA TYR A 122 12.86 -8.54 3.94
C TYR A 122 11.96 -9.28 2.94
N TRP A 123 10.68 -9.45 3.28
CA TRP A 123 9.68 -10.24 2.54
C TRP A 123 9.91 -11.75 2.58
N LEU A 124 10.66 -12.27 3.56
CA LEU A 124 11.09 -13.67 3.57
C LEU A 124 10.11 -14.58 4.35
N VAL A 125 9.61 -14.16 5.50
CA VAL A 125 8.76 -15.01 6.34
C VAL A 125 7.29 -14.59 6.22
N PRO A 126 6.43 -15.38 5.53
CA PRO A 126 5.03 -15.01 5.31
C PRO A 126 4.16 -15.22 6.54
N HIS A 127 3.15 -14.37 6.69
CA HIS A 127 1.94 -14.73 7.41
C HIS A 127 1.02 -15.51 6.45
N PHE A 128 1.04 -16.83 6.51
CA PHE A 128 0.47 -17.77 5.52
C PHE A 128 -1.00 -17.57 5.08
N GLU A 129 -1.74 -16.67 5.72
CA GLU A 129 -3.05 -16.22 5.25
C GLU A 129 -2.95 -15.53 3.87
N LYS A 130 -3.78 -15.95 2.91
CA LYS A 130 -3.95 -15.29 1.63
C LYS A 130 -5.34 -14.70 1.52
N MET A 131 -5.42 -13.47 1.03
CA MET A 131 -6.68 -12.79 0.82
C MET A 131 -6.86 -12.45 -0.66
N LEU A 132 -8.07 -12.69 -1.16
CA LEU A 132 -8.39 -12.50 -2.57
C LEU A 132 -8.22 -11.03 -2.99
N TYR A 133 -8.67 -10.09 -2.17
CA TYR A 133 -8.60 -8.68 -2.51
C TYR A 133 -7.15 -8.18 -2.60
N ASP A 134 -6.27 -8.62 -1.69
CA ASP A 134 -4.84 -8.29 -1.73
C ASP A 134 -4.20 -8.82 -3.03
N ASN A 135 -4.48 -10.08 -3.37
CA ASN A 135 -3.97 -10.70 -4.58
C ASN A 135 -4.52 -10.06 -5.86
N ALA A 136 -5.79 -9.64 -5.87
CA ALA A 136 -6.39 -8.93 -7.00
C ALA A 136 -5.72 -7.56 -7.22
N LEU A 137 -5.47 -6.80 -6.15
CA LEU A 137 -4.77 -5.52 -6.22
C LEU A 137 -3.32 -5.69 -6.69
N LEU A 138 -2.62 -6.70 -6.16
CA LEU A 138 -1.25 -7.00 -6.58
C LEU A 138 -1.20 -7.44 -8.04
N ALA A 139 -2.05 -8.36 -8.48
CA ALA A 139 -2.09 -8.79 -9.88
C ALA A 139 -2.25 -7.60 -10.84
N ARG A 140 -3.16 -6.67 -10.52
CA ARG A 140 -3.34 -5.44 -11.30
C ARG A 140 -2.09 -4.55 -11.28
N LEU A 141 -1.47 -4.37 -10.11
CA LEU A 141 -0.25 -3.58 -9.98
C LEU A 141 0.91 -4.16 -10.80
N TYR A 142 1.14 -5.48 -10.74
CA TYR A 142 2.18 -6.14 -11.54
C TYR A 142 1.92 -5.95 -13.05
N LEU A 143 0.65 -6.03 -13.48
CA LEU A 143 0.28 -5.74 -14.87
C LEU A 143 0.59 -4.28 -15.26
N HIS A 144 0.18 -3.31 -14.44
CA HIS A 144 0.46 -1.90 -14.72
C HIS A 144 1.97 -1.60 -14.76
N ALA A 145 2.75 -2.19 -13.85
CA ALA A 145 4.20 -2.03 -13.82
C ALA A 145 4.86 -2.62 -15.07
N HIS A 146 4.43 -3.81 -15.51
CA HIS A 146 4.89 -4.41 -16.76
C HIS A 146 4.54 -3.54 -17.98
N GLN A 147 3.33 -2.97 -18.04
CA GLN A 147 2.95 -2.05 -19.11
C GLN A 147 3.78 -0.77 -19.14
N SER A 148 4.27 -0.32 -17.98
CA SER A 148 5.05 0.91 -17.85
C SER A 148 6.53 0.73 -18.22
N THR A 149 6.99 -0.52 -18.31
CA THR A 149 8.37 -0.89 -18.69
C THR A 149 8.46 -1.47 -20.10
N TRP A 150 7.32 -1.67 -20.77
CA TRP A 150 7.26 -2.19 -22.14
C TRP A 150 7.90 -1.23 -23.14
N SER A 151 8.63 -1.76 -24.14
CA SER A 151 9.36 -0.96 -25.13
C SER A 151 8.50 0.03 -25.93
N GLY A 152 7.18 -0.17 -25.98
CA GLY A 152 6.23 0.74 -26.62
C GLY A 152 5.49 1.69 -25.65
N TYR A 153 5.93 1.77 -24.39
CA TYR A 153 5.28 2.64 -23.41
C TYR A 153 5.54 4.12 -23.74
N VAL A 154 4.46 4.89 -23.86
CA VAL A 154 4.50 6.35 -24.00
C VAL A 154 3.92 6.99 -22.74
N PRO A 155 4.69 7.85 -22.03
CA PRO A 155 4.23 8.62 -20.89
C PRO A 155 2.95 9.41 -21.18
N GLU A 156 2.06 9.50 -20.19
CA GLU A 156 0.73 10.10 -20.34
C GLU A 156 0.80 11.56 -20.79
N ASN A 157 1.78 12.32 -20.26
CA ASN A 157 2.06 13.70 -20.64
C ASN A 157 2.55 13.85 -22.09
N LEU A 158 2.98 12.75 -22.73
CA LEU A 158 3.50 12.73 -24.10
C LEU A 158 2.52 12.12 -25.12
N ARG A 159 1.45 11.42 -24.69
CA ARG A 159 0.51 10.72 -25.59
C ARG A 159 -0.24 11.61 -26.60
N GLY A 160 -0.22 12.93 -26.41
CA GLY A 160 -0.81 13.91 -27.32
C GLY A 160 0.19 14.63 -28.23
N ASP A 161 1.49 14.31 -28.19
CA ASP A 161 2.48 14.95 -29.06
C ASP A 161 2.40 14.36 -30.49
N PRO A 162 2.03 15.15 -31.52
CA PRO A 162 1.95 14.68 -32.90
C PRO A 162 3.26 14.11 -33.45
N ARG A 163 4.40 14.47 -32.85
CA ARG A 163 5.74 14.01 -33.27
C ARG A 163 6.01 12.54 -32.92
N LEU A 164 5.20 11.92 -32.07
CA LEU A 164 5.36 10.52 -31.70
C LEU A 164 4.70 9.54 -32.69
N TYR A 165 3.90 10.04 -33.63
CA TYR A 165 3.19 9.24 -34.63
C TYR A 165 3.70 9.46 -36.06
N SER A 166 4.73 10.29 -36.25
CA SER A 166 5.39 10.45 -37.55
C SER A 166 6.49 9.41 -37.73
N ALA A 167 6.13 8.29 -38.36
CA ALA A 167 7.05 7.37 -39.01
C ALA A 167 7.10 7.66 -40.52
#